data_AF-A0A0N8K753-F1
#
_entry.id   AF-A0A0N8K753-F1
#
_cell.length_a   1.000
_cell.length_b   1.000
_cell.length_c   1.000
_cell.angle_alpha   90.00
_cell.angle_beta   90.00
_cell.angle_gamma   90.00
#
_symmetry.space_group_name_H-M   'P 1'
#
loop_
_entity.id
_entity.type
_entity.pdbx_description
1 polymer ?
#
loop_
_entity_poly.entity_id
_entity_poly.type
_entity_poly.pdbx_seq_one_letter_code
_entity_poly.pdbx_strand_id
1 'polypeptide(L)'
;MTRANKDKPPKRARPRSGLLHIVDAAGYSLAGLRRLWGETAARLEIGGAAVVAVLFALRGAEPWHWLVALFLFALVLAMEAINTALEDLADHLSPEWSQMAKNVKDLGSLAVGLMLLATSGFVAAVLLAWL
;
A
#
# COMPACT_ATOMS: atom_id res chain seq x y z
N MET A 1 -29.88 -29.76 -33.61
CA MET A 1 -28.71 -28.85 -33.47
C MET A 1 -28.66 -28.38 -32.03
N THR A 2 -27.76 -28.97 -31.24
CA THR A 2 -27.68 -28.83 -29.78
C THR A 2 -27.01 -27.50 -29.42
N ARG A 3 -27.69 -26.63 -28.65
CA ARG A 3 -27.11 -25.39 -28.13
C ARG A 3 -25.95 -25.74 -27.19
N ALA A 4 -24.75 -25.29 -27.52
CA ALA A 4 -23.58 -25.42 -26.66
C ALA A 4 -23.82 -24.63 -25.35
N ASN A 5 -23.76 -25.35 -24.23
CA ASN A 5 -23.84 -24.83 -22.87
C ASN A 5 -22.65 -23.90 -22.60
N LYS A 6 -22.85 -22.58 -22.69
CA LYS A 6 -21.83 -21.53 -22.46
C LYS A 6 -21.85 -20.97 -21.02
N ASP A 7 -22.64 -21.54 -20.11
CA ASP A 7 -22.95 -20.89 -18.83
C ASP A 7 -22.25 -21.52 -17.61
N LYS A 8 -21.13 -22.24 -17.80
CA LYS A 8 -20.33 -22.69 -16.67
C LYS A 8 -19.30 -21.62 -16.31
N PRO A 9 -19.39 -20.96 -15.13
CA PRO A 9 -18.32 -20.09 -14.68
C PRO A 9 -17.02 -20.89 -14.63
N PRO A 10 -15.87 -20.29 -14.97
CA PRO A 10 -14.59 -20.99 -14.94
C PRO A 10 -14.40 -21.62 -13.57
N LYS A 11 -14.07 -22.92 -13.53
CA LYS A 11 -13.78 -23.62 -12.28
C LYS A 11 -12.66 -22.86 -11.57
N ARG A 12 -12.96 -22.25 -10.42
CA ARG A 12 -11.94 -21.66 -9.53
C ARG A 12 -10.89 -22.75 -9.26
N ALA A 13 -9.67 -22.54 -9.73
CA ALA A 13 -8.58 -23.46 -9.45
C ALA A 13 -8.44 -23.60 -7.93
N ARG A 14 -8.42 -24.83 -7.42
CA ARG A 14 -8.26 -25.05 -5.98
C ARG A 14 -6.89 -24.48 -5.57
N PRO A 15 -6.79 -23.74 -4.46
CA PRO A 15 -5.50 -23.25 -3.99
C PRO A 15 -4.53 -24.42 -3.83
N ARG A 16 -3.34 -24.29 -4.42
CA ARG A 16 -2.28 -25.29 -4.34
C ARG A 16 -1.76 -25.33 -2.90
N SER A 17 -1.51 -26.53 -2.34
CA SER A 17 -1.02 -26.68 -0.96
C SER A 17 0.50 -26.61 -0.87
N GLY A 18 1.03 -26.29 0.31
CA GLY A 18 2.46 -26.31 0.62
C GLY A 18 3.23 -25.10 0.05
N LEU A 19 4.49 -25.32 -0.33
CA LEU A 19 5.40 -24.26 -0.84
C LEU A 19 4.86 -23.52 -2.06
N LEU A 20 4.02 -24.17 -2.86
CA LEU A 20 3.36 -23.56 -4.02
C LEU A 20 2.41 -22.41 -3.61
N HIS A 21 1.81 -22.46 -2.42
CA HIS A 21 0.98 -21.38 -1.89
C HIS A 21 1.80 -20.12 -1.57
N ILE A 22 3.06 -20.28 -1.14
CA ILE A 22 3.97 -19.16 -0.86
C ILE A 22 4.35 -18.46 -2.16
N VAL A 23 4.62 -19.23 -3.21
CA VAL A 23 4.91 -18.69 -4.55
C VAL A 23 3.70 -17.97 -5.14
N ASP A 24 2.50 -18.56 -5.01
CA ASP A 24 1.25 -17.92 -5.44
C ASP A 24 1.01 -16.61 -4.66
N ALA A 25 1.23 -16.61 -3.33
CA ALA A 25 1.11 -15.42 -2.49
C ALA A 25 2.11 -14.31 -2.86
N ALA A 26 3.37 -14.67 -3.11
CA ALA A 26 4.38 -13.74 -3.59
C ALA A 26 4.00 -13.13 -4.95
N GLY A 27 3.38 -13.94 -5.83
CA GLY A 27 2.82 -13.47 -7.09
C GLY A 27 1.71 -12.43 -6.90
N TYR A 28 0.78 -12.66 -5.97
CA TYR A 28 -0.26 -11.69 -5.64
C TYR A 28 0.30 -10.40 -5.03
N SER A 29 1.27 -10.50 -4.13
CA SER A 29 1.95 -9.33 -3.55
C SER A 29 2.67 -8.50 -4.62
N LEU A 30 3.33 -9.14 -5.59
CA LEU A 30 4.00 -8.44 -6.69
C LEU A 30 3.00 -7.75 -7.63
N ALA A 31 1.87 -8.40 -7.92
CA ALA A 31 0.79 -7.79 -8.69
C ALA A 31 0.20 -6.57 -7.95
N GLY A 32 0.01 -6.67 -6.64
CA GLY A 32 -0.41 -5.56 -5.78
C GLY A 32 0.58 -4.40 -5.81
N LEU A 33 1.88 -4.67 -5.67
CA LEU A 33 2.92 -3.63 -5.77
C LEU A 33 2.91 -2.94 -7.13
N ARG A 34 2.71 -3.69 -8.22
CA ARG A 34 2.60 -3.13 -9.56
C ARG A 34 1.37 -2.22 -9.73
N ARG A 35 0.22 -2.60 -9.14
CA ARG A 35 -1.00 -1.76 -9.11
C ARG A 35 -0.74 -0.48 -8.33
N LEU A 36 -0.11 -0.61 -7.16
CA LEU A 36 0.23 0.52 -6.29
C LEU A 36 1.18 1.50 -6.96
N TRP A 37 2.15 1.02 -7.74
CA TRP A 37 3.07 1.88 -8.51
C TRP A 37 2.37 2.79 -9.53
N GLY A 38 1.14 2.44 -9.94
CA GLY A 38 0.29 3.29 -10.76
C GLY A 38 -0.13 4.57 -10.03
N GLU A 39 -0.26 4.52 -8.70
CA GLU A 39 -0.71 5.64 -7.89
C GLU A 39 0.35 6.71 -7.71
N THR A 40 -0.05 7.97 -7.87
CA THR A 40 0.86 9.10 -7.72
C THR A 40 1.29 9.26 -6.26
N ALA A 41 0.38 9.05 -5.31
CA ALA A 41 0.67 9.10 -3.89
C ALA A 41 1.75 8.08 -3.50
N ALA A 42 1.57 6.80 -3.83
CA ALA A 42 2.59 5.78 -3.61
C ALA A 42 3.98 6.13 -4.19
N ARG A 43 4.05 6.71 -5.40
CA ARG A 43 5.33 7.17 -5.99
C ARG A 43 5.97 8.30 -5.18
N LEU A 44 5.16 9.24 -4.67
CA LEU A 44 5.64 10.33 -3.82
C LEU A 44 6.15 9.79 -2.47
N GLU A 45 5.47 8.81 -1.88
CA GLU A 45 5.89 8.18 -0.63
C GLU A 45 7.24 7.46 -0.78
N ILE A 46 7.42 6.70 -1.88
CA ILE A 46 8.69 6.04 -2.20
C ILE A 46 9.80 7.07 -2.43
N GLY A 47 9.51 8.15 -3.15
CA GLY A 47 10.44 9.28 -3.30
C GLY A 47 10.81 9.92 -1.97
N GLY A 48 9.83 10.13 -1.09
CA GLY A 48 10.03 10.63 0.27
C GLY A 48 10.92 9.73 1.11
N ALA A 49 10.72 8.41 1.05
CA ALA A 49 11.57 7.44 1.74
C ALA A 49 13.02 7.49 1.24
N ALA A 50 13.24 7.68 -0.06
CA ALA A 50 14.58 7.87 -0.60
C ALA A 50 15.24 9.16 -0.07
N VAL A 51 14.50 10.25 0.04
CA VAL A 51 14.98 11.50 0.66
C VAL A 51 15.33 11.28 2.13
N VAL A 52 14.48 10.60 2.90
CA VAL A 52 14.73 10.26 4.31
C VAL A 52 16.00 9.43 4.46
N ALA A 53 16.20 8.43 3.60
CA ALA A 53 17.41 7.61 3.60
C ALA A 53 18.68 8.45 3.38
N VAL A 54 18.66 9.38 2.42
CA VAL A 54 19.80 10.30 2.19
C VAL A 54 20.05 11.17 3.42
N LEU A 55 19.01 11.75 4.02
CA LEU A 55 19.14 12.56 5.23
C LEU A 55 19.69 11.77 6.42
N PHE A 56 19.23 10.54 6.62
CA PHE A 56 19.73 9.65 7.67
C PHE A 56 21.20 9.31 7.47
N ALA A 57 21.62 9.04 6.23
CA ALA A 57 23.02 8.79 5.90
C ALA A 57 23.90 10.01 6.16
N LEU A 58 23.47 11.21 5.72
CA LEU A 58 24.19 12.47 5.97
C LEU A 58 24.27 12.80 7.46
N ARG A 59 23.25 12.44 8.24
CA ARG A 59 23.18 12.72 9.68
C ARG A 59 23.94 11.73 10.56
N GLY A 60 24.35 10.59 10.00
CA GLY A 60 24.97 9.51 10.76
C GLY A 60 23.98 8.77 11.65
N ALA A 61 22.74 8.56 11.18
CA ALA A 61 21.71 7.89 11.97
C ALA A 61 22.11 6.45 12.34
N GLU A 62 21.94 6.10 13.61
CA GLU A 62 22.19 4.75 14.14
C GLU A 62 21.37 3.65 13.43
N PRO A 63 21.87 2.39 13.39
CA PRO A 63 21.21 1.29 12.67
C PRO A 63 19.74 1.05 13.06
N TRP A 64 19.37 1.26 14.32
CA TRP A 64 18.00 1.06 14.76
C TRP A 64 17.04 2.12 14.19
N HIS A 65 17.52 3.34 13.91
CA HIS A 65 16.70 4.37 13.25
C HIS A 65 16.28 3.92 11.86
N TRP A 66 17.20 3.31 11.10
CA TRP A 66 16.92 2.75 9.79
C TRP A 66 15.89 1.62 9.85
N LEU A 67 16.01 0.75 10.85
CA LEU A 67 15.05 -0.35 11.04
C LEU A 67 13.64 0.18 11.32
N VAL A 68 13.51 1.18 12.20
CA VAL A 68 12.23 1.80 12.51
C VAL A 68 11.67 2.57 11.31
N ALA A 69 12.50 3.33 10.59
CA ALA A 69 12.07 4.05 9.38
C ALA A 69 11.61 3.09 8.28
N LEU A 70 12.32 1.97 8.08
CA LEU A 70 11.91 0.92 7.13
C LEU A 70 10.56 0.32 7.51
N PHE A 71 10.35 0.03 8.80
CA PHE A 71 9.08 -0.50 9.29
C PHE A 71 7.93 0.49 9.13
N LEU A 72 8.12 1.75 9.51
CA LEU A 72 7.13 2.81 9.34
C LEU A 72 6.79 3.04 7.87
N PHE A 73 7.79 3.04 6.99
CA PHE A 73 7.59 3.17 5.56
C PHE A 73 6.83 1.97 4.97
N ALA A 74 7.12 0.74 5.42
CA ALA A 74 6.34 -0.43 5.02
C ALA A 74 4.87 -0.31 5.45
N LEU A 75 4.59 0.25 6.63
CA LEU A 75 3.22 0.52 7.09
C LEU A 75 2.54 1.62 6.27
N VAL A 76 3.26 2.67 5.86
CA VAL A 76 2.74 3.71 4.94
C VAL A 76 2.27 3.06 3.63
N LEU A 77 3.13 2.27 2.97
CA LEU A 77 2.77 1.58 1.72
C LEU A 77 1.64 0.57 1.92
N ALA A 78 1.59 -0.12 3.06
CA ALA A 78 0.49 -1.03 3.37
C ALA A 78 -0.84 -0.28 3.49
N MET A 79 -0.85 0.88 4.16
CA MET A 79 -2.03 1.73 4.28
C MET A 79 -2.44 2.35 2.94
N GLU A 80 -1.49 2.76 2.11
CA GLU A 80 -1.77 3.27 0.77
C GLU A 80 -2.37 2.19 -0.14
N ALA A 81 -1.88 0.94 -0.03
CA ALA A 81 -2.47 -0.19 -0.74
C ALA A 81 -3.90 -0.50 -0.28
N ILE A 82 -4.17 -0.42 1.03
CA ILE A 82 -5.52 -0.56 1.58
C ILE A 82 -6.41 0.59 1.12
N ASN A 83 -5.92 1.84 1.14
CA ASN A 83 -6.64 3.00 0.65
C ASN A 83 -7.05 2.80 -0.81
N THR A 84 -6.09 2.50 -1.68
CA THR A 84 -6.34 2.23 -3.11
C THR A 84 -7.38 1.13 -3.31
N ALA A 85 -7.30 0.03 -2.55
CA ALA A 85 -8.27 -1.06 -2.64
C ALA A 85 -9.69 -0.64 -2.19
N LEU A 86 -9.79 0.21 -1.16
CA LEU A 86 -11.07 0.76 -0.68
C LEU A 86 -11.66 1.76 -1.68
N GLU A 87 -10.82 2.58 -2.32
CA GLU A 87 -11.24 3.50 -3.39
C GLU A 87 -11.77 2.72 -4.60
N ASP A 88 -11.03 1.72 -5.09
CA ASP A 88 -11.44 0.84 -6.19
C ASP A 88 -12.78 0.15 -5.86
N LEU A 89 -12.96 -0.30 -4.61
CA LEU A 89 -14.21 -0.92 -4.15
C LEU A 89 -15.36 0.09 -4.07
N ALA A 90 -15.11 1.29 -3.55
CA ALA A 90 -16.11 2.34 -3.45
C ALA A 90 -16.60 2.79 -4.83
N ASP A 91 -15.69 2.94 -5.79
CA ASP A 91 -16.00 3.31 -7.17
C ASP A 91 -16.77 2.21 -7.91
N HIS A 92 -16.50 0.94 -7.57
CA HIS A 92 -17.27 -0.17 -8.09
C HIS A 92 -18.70 -0.23 -7.51
N LEU A 93 -18.86 0.03 -6.21
CA LEU A 93 -20.16 -0.04 -5.52
C LEU A 93 -21.02 1.22 -5.69
N SER A 94 -20.42 2.37 -5.96
CA SER A 94 -21.09 3.65 -6.18
C SER A 94 -20.54 4.33 -7.44
N PRO A 95 -20.98 3.88 -8.64
CA PRO A 95 -20.51 4.46 -9.91
C PRO A 95 -20.93 5.92 -10.09
N GLU A 96 -22.05 6.31 -9.47
CA GLU A 96 -22.47 7.69 -9.34
C GLU A 96 -22.04 8.27 -7.99
N TRP A 97 -22.01 9.59 -7.89
CA TRP A 97 -21.65 10.27 -6.65
C TRP A 97 -22.53 9.79 -5.49
N SER A 98 -21.88 9.39 -4.39
CA SER A 98 -22.57 9.05 -3.14
C SER A 98 -21.80 9.60 -1.94
N GLN A 99 -22.53 10.05 -0.91
CA GLN A 99 -21.93 10.49 0.35
C GLN A 99 -21.12 9.38 1.01
N MET A 100 -21.54 8.12 0.83
CA MET A 100 -20.83 6.95 1.35
C MET A 100 -19.47 6.78 0.67
N ALA A 101 -19.41 6.83 -0.67
CA ALA A 101 -18.16 6.73 -1.41
C ALA A 101 -17.19 7.86 -1.02
N LYS A 102 -17.70 9.09 -0.90
CA LYS A 102 -16.91 10.22 -0.39
C LYS A 102 -16.31 9.91 1.00
N ASN A 103 -17.12 9.45 1.95
CA ASN A 103 -16.64 9.15 3.30
C ASN A 103 -15.56 8.05 3.32
N VAL A 104 -15.70 7.02 2.47
CA VAL A 104 -14.68 5.95 2.35
C VAL A 104 -13.35 6.53 1.89
N LYS A 105 -13.36 7.36 0.84
CA LYS A 105 -12.15 8.00 0.29
C LYS A 105 -11.51 8.96 1.31
N ASP A 106 -12.32 9.80 1.96
CA ASP A 106 -11.85 10.77 2.95
C ASP A 106 -11.18 10.07 4.15
N LEU A 107 -11.79 8.98 4.66
CA LEU A 107 -11.23 8.23 5.79
C LEU A 107 -9.99 7.41 5.40
N GLY A 108 -9.97 6.83 4.21
CA GLY A 108 -8.81 6.11 3.70
C GLY A 108 -7.60 7.05 3.53
N SER A 109 -7.82 8.21 2.91
CA SER A 109 -6.81 9.26 2.77
C SER A 109 -6.32 9.78 4.14
N LEU A 110 -7.24 9.97 5.10
CA LEU A 110 -6.87 10.34 6.47
C LEU A 110 -5.96 9.29 7.12
N ALA A 111 -6.25 8.00 6.94
CA ALA A 111 -5.46 6.93 7.54
C ALA A 111 -4.01 6.92 7.00
N VAL A 112 -3.82 7.11 5.69
CA VAL A 112 -2.50 7.29 5.07
C VAL A 112 -1.82 8.54 5.60
N GLY A 113 -2.54 9.67 5.67
CA GLY A 113 -2.03 10.93 6.23
C GLY A 113 -1.54 10.80 7.68
N LEU A 114 -2.25 10.07 8.53
CA LEU A 114 -1.83 9.81 9.91
C LEU A 114 -0.55 8.96 9.97
N MET A 115 -0.39 7.98 9.09
CA MET A 115 0.85 7.20 8.97
C MET A 115 2.02 8.05 8.50
N LEU A 116 1.80 8.95 7.54
CA LEU A 116 2.80 9.91 7.08
C LEU A 116 3.20 10.88 8.18
N LEU A 117 2.24 11.36 8.99
CA LEU A 117 2.53 12.22 10.14
C LEU A 117 3.36 11.50 11.20
N ALA A 118 3.00 10.25 11.55
CA ALA A 118 3.78 9.45 12.50
C ALA A 118 5.21 9.20 11.99
N THR A 119 5.34 8.84 10.70
CA THR A 119 6.64 8.62 10.06
C THR A 119 7.48 9.90 10.03
N SER A 120 6.87 11.03 9.66
CA SER A 120 7.54 12.33 9.61
C SER A 120 7.95 12.80 11.00
N GLY A 121 7.13 12.56 12.02
CA GLY A 121 7.46 12.87 13.42
C GLY A 121 8.67 12.08 13.91
N PHE A 122 8.75 10.79 13.60
CA PHE A 122 9.92 9.97 13.91
C PHE A 122 11.17 10.48 13.19
N VAL A 123 11.08 10.72 11.87
CA VAL A 123 12.20 11.26 11.07
C VAL A 123 12.67 12.60 11.62
N ALA A 124 11.75 13.52 11.93
CA ALA A 124 12.08 14.82 12.51
C ALA A 124 12.79 14.66 13.85
N ALA A 125 12.30 13.79 14.75
CA ALA A 125 12.95 13.53 16.02
C ALA A 125 14.41 13.05 15.83
N VAL A 126 14.66 12.11 14.92
CA VAL A 126 16.02 11.61 14.64
C VAL A 126 16.94 12.71 14.09
N LEU A 127 16.43 13.55 13.19
CA LEU A 127 17.21 14.63 12.58
C LEU A 127 17.51 15.77 13.55
N LEU A 128 16.54 16.11 14.42
CA LEU A 128 16.62 17.21 15.39
C LEU A 128 17.33 16.81 16.69
N ALA A 129 17.42 15.52 17.04
CA ALA A 129 18.04 15.04 18.28
C ALA A 129 19.51 15.43 18.48
N TRP A 130 20.12 16.08 17.49
CA TRP A 130 21.49 16.57 17.61
C TRP A 130 21.72 17.97 17.03
N LEU A 131 20.68 18.80 17.09
CA LEU A 131 20.82 20.26 17.19
C LEU A 131 21.00 20.64 18.67
#